data_AF-A0A2N8MUN9-F1
#
_entry.id   AF-A0A2N8MUN9-F1
#
_cell.length_a   1.000
_cell.length_b   1.000
_cell.length_c   1.000
_cell.angle_alpha   90.00
_cell.angle_beta   90.00
_cell.angle_gamma   90.00
#
_symmetry.space_group_name_H-M   'P 1'
#
loop_
_entity.id
_entity.type
_entity.pdbx_description
1 polymer ?
#
loop_
_entity_poly.entity_id
_entity_poly.type
_entity_poly.pdbx_seq_one_letter_code
_entity_poly.pdbx_strand_id
1 'polypeptide(L)'
;MAARGMFSTTDIRPHLVERGITLSSTQIWRLVTEKPERLSLKVLVALMDILDCRMDDLIVPIAAVSRRAKAVGDNSSPDSGPHSGLGGIRPKRARITDS
;
A
#
# COMPACT_ATOMS: atom_id res chain seq x y z
N MET A 1 21.34 -8.67 11.26
CA MET A 1 21.29 -9.50 12.49
C MET A 1 22.64 -10.08 12.86
N ALA A 2 23.22 -10.98 12.06
CA ALA A 2 24.51 -11.61 12.38
C ALA A 2 25.65 -10.60 12.64
N ALA A 3 25.70 -9.50 11.90
CA ALA A 3 26.65 -8.40 12.13
C ALA A 3 26.56 -7.78 13.54
N ARG A 4 25.44 -7.97 14.25
CA ARG A 4 25.22 -7.53 15.63
C ARG A 4 25.18 -8.68 16.63
N GLY A 5 25.73 -9.84 16.27
CA GLY A 5 25.83 -11.01 17.13
C GLY A 5 24.51 -11.74 17.41
N MET A 6 23.43 -11.41 16.67
CA MET A 6 22.14 -12.09 16.78
C MET A 6 22.05 -13.21 15.76
N PHE A 7 21.86 -14.44 16.23
CA PHE A 7 21.80 -15.65 15.40
C PHE A 7 20.40 -16.29 15.40
N SER A 8 19.52 -15.85 16.29
CA SER A 8 18.11 -16.22 16.32
C SER A 8 17.22 -14.98 16.27
N THR A 9 16.03 -15.13 15.68
CA THR A 9 14.99 -14.09 15.71
C THR A 9 14.54 -13.75 17.12
N THR A 10 14.64 -14.71 18.05
CA THR A 10 14.32 -14.50 19.47
C THR A 10 15.25 -13.50 20.15
N ASP A 11 16.46 -13.31 19.62
CA ASP A 11 17.46 -12.39 20.18
C ASP A 11 17.03 -10.92 20.06
N ILE A 12 16.09 -10.61 19.15
CA ILE A 12 15.52 -9.26 18.98
C ILE A 12 14.58 -8.89 20.13
N ARG A 13 13.92 -9.88 20.75
CA ARG A 13 12.88 -9.66 21.76
C ARG A 13 13.33 -8.77 22.94
N PRO A 14 14.45 -9.05 23.65
CA PRO A 14 14.87 -8.20 24.76
C PRO A 14 15.06 -6.74 24.35
N HIS A 15 15.64 -6.49 23.18
CA HIS A 15 15.87 -5.12 22.70
C HIS A 15 14.59 -4.37 22.34
N LEU A 16 13.57 -5.06 21.85
CA LEU A 16 12.25 -4.46 21.64
C LEU A 16 11.59 -4.10 22.97
N VAL A 17 11.69 -4.98 23.97
CA VAL A 17 11.12 -4.76 25.31
C VAL A 17 11.76 -3.55 25.99
N GLU A 18 13.08 -3.37 25.89
CA GLU A 18 13.79 -2.18 26.37
C GLU A 18 13.23 -0.86 25.80
N ARG A 19 12.68 -0.90 24.58
CA ARG A 19 12.06 0.25 23.89
C ARG A 19 10.55 0.33 24.13
N GLY A 20 10.02 -0.46 25.07
CA GLY A 20 8.60 -0.54 25.38
C GLY A 20 7.77 -1.12 24.23
N ILE A 21 8.30 -2.10 23.52
CA ILE A 21 7.62 -2.82 22.44
C ILE A 21 7.56 -4.30 22.82
N THR A 22 6.37 -4.77 23.15
CA THR A 22 6.14 -6.17 23.51
C THR A 22 5.51 -6.89 22.33
N LEU A 23 6.27 -7.81 21.72
CA LEU A 23 5.79 -8.71 20.66
C LEU A 23 6.00 -10.16 21.09
N SER A 24 5.10 -11.05 20.66
CA SER A 24 5.26 -12.50 20.83
C SER A 24 6.37 -13.04 19.95
N SER A 25 6.94 -14.20 20.31
CA SER A 25 7.99 -14.84 19.51
C SER A 25 7.55 -15.11 18.07
N THR A 26 6.28 -15.49 17.86
CA THR A 26 5.71 -15.67 16.51
C THR A 26 5.62 -14.36 15.75
N GLN A 27 5.23 -13.25 16.41
CA GLN A 27 5.19 -11.93 15.76
C GLN A 27 6.59 -11.48 15.33
N ILE A 28 7.59 -11.70 16.18
CA ILE A 28 8.99 -11.39 15.86
C ILE A 28 9.49 -12.26 14.73
N TRP A 29 9.19 -13.56 14.74
CA TRP A 29 9.56 -14.46 13.66
C TRP A 29 8.98 -13.98 12.33
N ARG A 30 7.66 -13.74 12.24
CA ARG A 30 7.00 -13.25 11.01
C ARG A 30 7.55 -11.91 10.54
N LEU A 31 7.86 -11.01 11.47
CA LEU A 31 8.44 -9.71 11.16
C LEU A 31 9.80 -9.82 10.46
N VAL A 32 10.58 -10.87 10.78
CA VAL A 32 11.92 -11.08 10.22
C VAL A 32 11.90 -11.99 8.99
N THR A 33 11.01 -12.98 8.95
CA THR A 33 10.99 -14.01 7.89
C THR A 33 10.00 -13.74 6.78
N GLU A 34 8.94 -12.96 7.04
CA GLU A 34 7.89 -12.64 6.07
C GLU A 34 7.90 -11.15 5.72
N LYS A 35 7.27 -10.79 4.59
CA LYS A 35 7.01 -9.39 4.26
C LYS A 35 5.75 -8.90 4.99
N PRO A 36 5.85 -7.97 5.96
CA PRO A 36 4.67 -7.47 6.66
C PRO A 36 3.83 -6.57 5.75
N GLU A 37 2.50 -6.74 5.77
CA GLU A 37 1.57 -5.82 5.09
C GLU A 37 1.39 -4.51 5.84
N ARG A 38 1.53 -4.55 7.17
CA ARG A 38 1.36 -3.42 8.08
C ARG A 38 2.43 -3.48 9.15
N LEU A 39 3.05 -2.34 9.42
CA LEU A 39 4.07 -2.16 10.43
C LEU A 39 3.88 -0.80 11.09
N SER A 40 4.10 -0.70 12.41
CA SER A 40 4.12 0.60 13.08
C SER A 40 5.48 1.28 12.89
N LEU A 41 5.48 2.61 12.78
CA LEU A 41 6.74 3.38 12.70
C LEU A 41 7.62 3.18 13.93
N LYS A 42 7.02 2.99 15.12
CA LYS A 42 7.77 2.71 16.36
C LYS A 42 8.59 1.43 16.23
N VAL A 43 8.01 0.36 15.69
CA VAL A 43 8.72 -0.91 15.46
C VAL A 43 9.80 -0.73 14.40
N LEU A 44 9.51 -0.02 13.30
CA LEU A 44 10.48 0.24 12.26
C LEU A 44 11.74 0.95 12.79
N VAL A 45 11.56 2.06 13.51
CA VAL A 45 12.67 2.82 14.09
C VAL A 45 13.43 1.98 15.11
N ALA A 46 12.73 1.19 15.93
CA ALA A 46 13.37 0.27 16.85
C ALA A 46 14.20 -0.79 16.11
N LEU A 47 13.71 -1.35 15.01
CA LEU A 47 14.50 -2.30 14.21
C LEU A 47 15.74 -1.66 13.60
N MET A 48 15.63 -0.43 13.07
CA MET A 48 16.79 0.31 12.56
C MET A 48 17.86 0.48 13.64
N ASP A 49 17.46 0.90 14.84
CA ASP A 49 18.35 1.08 15.99
C ASP A 49 18.91 -0.25 16.51
N ILE A 50 18.11 -1.33 16.51
CA ILE A 50 18.52 -2.68 16.94
C ILE A 50 19.42 -3.35 15.91
N LEU A 51 19.31 -3.02 14.63
CA LEU A 51 20.10 -3.61 13.56
C LEU A 51 21.25 -2.72 13.10
N ASP A 52 21.32 -1.48 13.61
CA ASP A 52 22.28 -0.44 13.22
C ASP A 52 22.30 -0.23 11.71
N CYS A 53 21.10 -0.04 11.13
CA CYS A 53 20.92 0.09 9.68
C CYS A 53 20.08 1.30 9.31
N ARG A 54 20.17 1.69 8.04
CA ARG A 54 19.42 2.80 7.49
C ARG A 54 18.05 2.34 6.99
N MET A 55 17.19 3.31 6.67
CA MET A 55 15.82 3.03 6.26
C MET A 55 15.76 2.31 4.91
N ASP A 56 16.67 2.67 4.01
CA ASP A 56 16.85 2.08 2.69
C ASP A 56 17.34 0.62 2.73
N ASP A 57 17.95 0.19 3.83
CA ASP A 57 18.31 -1.22 4.04
C ASP A 57 17.09 -2.10 4.38
N LEU A 58 16.00 -1.50 4.87
CA LEU A 58 14.78 -2.20 5.30
C LEU A 58 13.60 -2.01 4.35
N ILE A 59 13.51 -0.86 3.68
CA ILE A 59 12.35 -0.46 2.90
C ILE A 59 12.80 -0.02 1.51
N VAL A 60 12.20 -0.65 0.50
CA VAL A 60 12.36 -0.26 -0.90
C VAL A 60 11.03 0.25 -1.44
N PRO A 61 10.97 1.47 -2.01
CA PRO A 61 9.75 1.96 -2.62
C PRO A 61 9.39 1.10 -3.84
N ILE A 62 8.15 0.63 -3.87
CA ILE A 62 7.62 -0.10 -5.02
C ILE A 62 6.94 0.94 -5.91
N ALA A 63 7.32 0.99 -7.19
CA ALA A 63 6.63 1.82 -8.16
C ALA A 63 5.15 1.41 -8.19
N ALA A 64 4.25 2.35 -7.92
CA ALA A 64 2.83 2.10 -8.00
C ALA A 64 2.49 1.75 -9.46
N VAL A 65 2.04 0.51 -9.71
CA VAL A 65 1.48 0.16 -11.00
C VAL A 65 0.20 0.97 -11.13
N SER A 66 0.24 2.05 -11.90
CA SER A 66 -0.97 2.79 -12.25
C SER A 66 -1.87 1.83 -13.02
N ARG A 67 -2.87 1.25 -12.36
CA ARG A 67 -3.99 0.67 -13.08
C ARG A 67 -4.67 1.86 -13.76
N ARG A 68 -4.32 2.10 -15.03
CA ARG A 68 -5.11 2.97 -15.90
C ARG A 68 -6.54 2.48 -15.77
N ALA A 69 -7.41 3.31 -15.20
CA ALA A 69 -8.83 3.09 -15.36
C ALA A 69 -9.06 2.99 -16.87
N LYS A 70 -9.58 1.85 -17.36
CA LYS A 70 -10.09 1.79 -18.72
C LYS A 70 -11.18 2.87 -18.79
N ALA A 71 -10.93 3.94 -19.54
CA ALA A 71 -11.99 4.85 -19.93
C ALA A 71 -13.03 4.00 -20.66
N VAL A 72 -14.21 3.84 -20.06
CA VAL A 72 -15.36 3.30 -20.77
C VAL A 72 -15.87 4.44 -21.62
N GLY A 73 -15.54 4.40 -22.92
CA GLY A 73 -16.02 5.36 -23.91
C GLY A 73 -14.88 6.05 -24.67
N ASP A 74 -14.16 5.29 -25.48
CA ASP A 74 -13.54 5.88 -26.67
C ASP A 74 -13.68 4.88 -27.81
N ASN A 75 -14.83 4.95 -28.50
CA ASN A 75 -15.04 4.26 -29.76
C ASN A 75 -14.90 5.30 -30.87
N SER A 76 -13.71 5.88 -30.98
CA SER A 76 -13.35 6.73 -32.11
C SER A 76 -12.79 5.84 -33.23
N SER A 77 -13.70 5.26 -34.02
CA SER A 77 -13.38 4.86 -35.39
C SER A 77 -13.71 6.03 -36.33
N PRO A 78 -12.87 6.28 -37.35
CA PRO A 78 -13.05 7.42 -38.24
C PRO A 78 -14.12 7.08 -39.26
N ASP A 79 -15.19 7.88 -39.35
CA ASP A 79 -15.98 7.90 -40.58
C ASP A 79 -16.49 9.31 -40.88
N SER A 80 -16.24 9.72 -42.11
CA SER A 80 -16.65 10.98 -42.69
C SER A 80 -18.08 10.83 -43.19
N GLY A 81 -19.03 11.58 -42.63
CA GLY A 81 -20.37 11.68 -43.20
C GLY A 81 -21.29 12.63 -42.42
N PRO A 82 -21.97 13.60 -43.06
CA PRO A 82 -22.81 14.56 -42.36
C PRO A 82 -24.21 13.98 -42.16
N HIS A 83 -24.40 13.19 -41.11
CA HIS A 83 -25.75 12.81 -40.67
C HIS A 83 -25.98 13.23 -39.23
N SER A 84 -26.58 14.43 -39.13
CA SER A 84 -27.43 14.95 -38.06
C SER A 84 -27.56 14.04 -36.82
N GLY A 85 -26.62 14.19 -35.89
CA GLY A 85 -26.64 13.48 -34.63
C GLY A 85 -27.81 13.93 -33.76
N LEU A 86 -28.58 12.96 -33.27
CA LEU A 86 -29.35 13.05 -32.01
C LEU A 86 -28.39 13.13 -30.80
N GLY A 87 -27.34 13.95 -30.88
CA GLY A 87 -26.31 14.15 -29.86
C GLY A 87 -26.60 15.31 -28.91
N GLY A 88 -27.84 15.79 -28.90
CA GLY A 88 -28.25 16.96 -28.10
C GLY A 88 -29.43 16.70 -27.16
N ILE A 89 -29.98 15.49 -27.09
CA ILE A 89 -31.15 15.22 -26.24
C ILE A 89 -30.67 14.89 -24.83
N ARG A 90 -30.56 15.94 -24.00
CA ARG A 90 -30.34 15.79 -22.55
C ARG A 90 -31.71 15.65 -21.86
N PRO A 91 -32.00 14.54 -21.17
CA PRO A 91 -33.28 14.37 -20.49
C PRO A 91 -33.46 15.41 -19.38
N LYS A 92 -34.66 16.00 -19.29
CA LYS A 92 -35.01 17.00 -18.28
C LYS A 92 -35.40 16.30 -16.98
N ARG A 93 -34.88 16.78 -15.84
CA ARG A 93 -35.10 16.17 -14.52
C ARG A 93 -36.59 16.24 -14.14
N ALA A 94 -37.21 15.10 -13.86
CA ALA A 94 -38.59 15.03 -13.39
C ALA A 94 -38.69 15.62 -11.96
N ARG A 95 -39.82 16.28 -11.66
CA ARG A 95 -40.23 16.60 -10.29
C ARG A 95 -41.44 15.74 -9.95
N ILE A 96 -41.38 15.07 -8.81
CA ILE A 96 -42.50 14.31 -8.26
C ILE A 96 -43.37 15.32 -7.51
N THR A 97 -44.63 15.45 -7.91
CA THR A 97 -45.66 16.13 -7.12
C THR A 97 -46.39 15.05 -6.34
N ASP A 98 -46.24 15.07 -5.02
CA ASP A 98 -47.04 14.21 -4.14
C ASP A 98 -48.52 14.61 -4.27
N SER A 99 -49.39 13.61 -4.47
CA SER A 99 -50.85 13.73 -4.45
C SER A 99 -51.38 12.85 -3.33
#